data_AF-A0A9X8HGR4-F1
#
_entry.id   AF-A0A9X8HGR4-F1
#
_cell.length_a   1.000
_cell.length_b   1.000
_cell.length_c   1.000
_cell.angle_alpha   90.00
_cell.angle_beta   90.00
_cell.angle_gamma   90.00
#
_symmetry.space_group_name_H-M   'P 1'
#
loop_
_entity.id
_entity.type
_entity.pdbx_description
1 polymer ?
#
loop_
_entity_poly.entity_id
_entity_poly.type
_entity_poly.pdbx_seq_one_letter_code
_entity_poly.pdbx_strand_id
1 'polypeptide(L)'
;MEAFNDHIGSFYEALAEDKLDQLADALLSLRDAAATLPMEDPATVMLNDCENKASAKGQLALSNLHALVSTLNASLGRKSNDDTVLQYERLDSQLRTVINTFYTSYALSPSPANASSLAVLVEYVDAEFKQRASLRVDSLGKLKAAAPVNGHGYIDRSVHLE
;
A
#
# COMPACT_ATOMS: atom_id res chain seq x y z
N MET A 1 -28.33 -5.20 13.22
CA MET A 1 -28.55 -6.61 12.80
C MET A 1 -28.70 -6.72 11.29
N GLU A 2 -29.51 -5.88 10.62
CA GLU A 2 -29.66 -5.87 9.15
C GLU A 2 -28.32 -5.65 8.42
N ALA A 3 -27.57 -4.59 8.77
CA ALA A 3 -26.24 -4.34 8.19
C ALA A 3 -25.24 -5.50 8.39
N PHE A 4 -25.28 -6.18 9.54
CA PHE A 4 -24.40 -7.34 9.80
C PHE A 4 -24.74 -8.50 8.86
N ASN A 5 -26.03 -8.79 8.66
CA ASN A 5 -26.48 -9.87 7.78
C ASN A 5 -26.11 -9.59 6.31
N ASP A 6 -26.20 -8.33 5.87
CA ASP A 6 -25.80 -7.93 4.51
C ASP A 6 -24.30 -8.13 4.27
N HIS A 7 -23.47 -7.76 5.26
CA HIS A 7 -22.02 -7.97 5.19
C HIS A 7 -21.65 -9.46 5.26
N ILE A 8 -22.43 -10.29 5.97
CA ILE A 8 -22.23 -11.75 5.98
C ILE A 8 -22.47 -12.33 4.58
N GLY A 9 -23.57 -11.93 3.93
CA GLY A 9 -23.86 -12.38 2.57
C GLY A 9 -22.71 -12.01 1.62
N SER A 10 -22.28 -10.76 1.67
CA SER A 10 -21.14 -10.25 0.88
C SER A 10 -19.84 -11.02 1.17
N PHE A 11 -19.60 -11.39 2.44
CA PHE A 11 -18.41 -12.15 2.83
C PHE A 11 -18.39 -13.55 2.20
N TYR A 12 -19.50 -14.30 2.28
CA TYR A 12 -19.54 -15.65 1.72
C TYR A 12 -19.55 -15.66 0.20
N GLU A 13 -20.16 -14.65 -0.45
CA GLU A 13 -20.06 -14.46 -1.90
C GLU A 13 -18.60 -14.22 -2.32
N ALA A 14 -17.92 -13.25 -1.71
CA ALA A 14 -16.52 -12.98 -1.99
C ALA A 14 -15.59 -14.18 -1.69
N LEU A 15 -15.90 -14.95 -0.64
CA LEU A 15 -15.17 -16.17 -0.29
C LEU A 15 -15.35 -17.27 -1.35
N ALA A 16 -16.56 -17.44 -1.88
CA ALA A 16 -16.86 -18.43 -2.92
C ALA A 16 -16.21 -18.06 -4.27
N GLU A 17 -16.10 -16.77 -4.55
CA GLU A 17 -15.51 -16.26 -5.80
C GLU A 17 -14.00 -15.99 -5.71
N ASP A 18 -13.36 -16.29 -4.57
CA ASP A 18 -11.94 -16.05 -4.31
C ASP A 18 -11.49 -14.58 -4.50
N LYS A 19 -12.40 -13.63 -4.29
CA LYS A 19 -12.13 -12.19 -4.40
C LYS A 19 -11.58 -11.64 -3.08
N LEU A 20 -10.26 -11.70 -2.91
CA LEU A 20 -9.58 -11.37 -1.65
C LEU A 20 -9.82 -9.93 -1.16
N ASP A 21 -9.87 -8.97 -2.08
CA ASP A 21 -10.15 -7.57 -1.82
C ASP A 21 -11.58 -7.37 -1.28
N GLN A 22 -12.57 -7.95 -1.94
CA GLN A 22 -13.97 -7.89 -1.49
C GLN A 22 -14.18 -8.65 -0.18
N LEU A 23 -13.44 -9.74 0.02
CA LEU A 23 -13.44 -10.50 1.27
C LEU A 23 -12.88 -9.66 2.43
N ALA A 24 -11.82 -8.89 2.19
CA ALA A 24 -11.22 -7.98 3.17
C ALA A 24 -12.20 -6.85 3.57
N ASP A 25 -12.83 -6.21 2.59
CA ASP A 25 -13.82 -5.16 2.80
C ASP A 25 -15.02 -5.67 3.62
N ALA A 26 -15.56 -6.83 3.23
CA ALA A 26 -16.69 -7.45 3.92
C ALA A 26 -16.34 -7.84 5.37
N LEU A 27 -15.15 -8.41 5.59
CA LEU A 27 -14.72 -8.81 6.94
C LEU A 27 -14.49 -7.61 7.87
N LEU A 28 -13.91 -6.52 7.38
CA LEU A 28 -13.76 -5.30 8.17
C LEU A 28 -15.12 -4.67 8.48
N SER A 29 -16.03 -4.63 7.51
CA SER A 29 -17.40 -4.16 7.73
C SER A 29 -18.15 -5.02 8.75
N LEU A 30 -17.91 -6.34 8.76
CA LEU A 30 -18.45 -7.26 9.77
C LEU A 30 -17.91 -6.97 11.18
N ARG A 31 -16.60 -6.73 11.31
CA ARG A 31 -15.97 -6.35 12.59
C ARG A 31 -16.56 -5.05 13.13
N ASP A 32 -16.71 -4.04 12.27
CA ASP A 32 -17.25 -2.74 12.63
C ASP A 32 -18.73 -2.86 13.05
N ALA A 33 -19.53 -3.61 12.30
CA ALA A 33 -20.92 -3.88 12.65
C ALA A 33 -21.05 -4.66 13.98
N ALA A 34 -20.18 -5.64 14.20
CA ALA A 34 -20.17 -6.45 15.41
C ALA A 34 -19.69 -5.69 16.67
N ALA A 35 -18.87 -4.65 16.52
CA ALA A 35 -18.40 -3.82 17.64
C ALA A 35 -19.53 -3.13 18.41
N THR A 36 -20.72 -3.01 17.81
CA THR A 36 -21.92 -2.41 18.41
C THR A 36 -22.83 -3.44 19.10
N LEU A 37 -22.51 -4.73 19.00
CA LEU A 37 -23.35 -5.82 19.50
C LEU A 37 -22.89 -6.30 20.90
N PRO A 38 -23.79 -6.87 21.72
CA PRO A 38 -23.43 -7.53 22.96
C PRO A 38 -22.47 -8.71 22.71
N MET A 39 -21.51 -8.95 23.62
CA MET A 39 -20.53 -10.04 23.45
C MET A 39 -21.16 -11.45 23.32
N GLU A 40 -22.34 -11.67 23.91
CA GLU A 40 -23.07 -12.95 23.85
C GLU A 40 -24.02 -13.06 22.64
N ASP A 41 -24.00 -12.09 21.72
CA ASP A 41 -24.83 -12.12 20.53
C ASP A 41 -24.38 -13.25 19.57
N PRO A 42 -25.32 -14.03 19.00
CA PRO A 42 -25.01 -15.03 17.97
C PRO A 42 -24.19 -14.49 16.80
N ALA A 43 -24.28 -13.21 16.47
CA ALA A 43 -23.45 -12.54 15.47
C ALA A 43 -21.95 -12.63 15.78
N THR A 44 -21.56 -12.61 17.05
CA THR A 44 -20.15 -12.79 17.47
C THR A 44 -19.63 -14.17 17.08
N VAL A 45 -20.47 -15.21 17.16
CA VAL A 45 -20.11 -16.56 16.73
C VAL A 45 -19.92 -16.63 15.22
N MET A 46 -20.80 -15.97 14.46
CA MET A 46 -20.69 -15.91 13.00
C MET A 46 -19.46 -15.12 12.54
N LEU A 47 -19.12 -14.02 13.22
CA LEU A 47 -17.89 -13.27 12.96
C LEU A 47 -16.66 -14.16 13.17
N ASN A 48 -16.60 -14.91 14.28
CA ASN A 48 -15.50 -15.85 14.53
C ASN A 48 -15.35 -16.91 13.44
N ASP A 49 -16.45 -17.44 12.89
CA ASP A 49 -16.40 -18.36 11.74
C ASP A 49 -15.82 -17.68 10.49
N CYS A 50 -16.25 -16.45 10.21
CA CYS A 50 -15.73 -15.66 9.11
C CYS A 50 -14.22 -15.38 9.27
N GLU A 51 -13.77 -15.00 10.47
CA GLU A 51 -12.35 -14.75 10.76
C GLU A 51 -11.49 -16.01 10.57
N ASN A 52 -11.98 -17.17 11.02
CA ASN A 52 -11.29 -18.43 10.82
C ASN A 52 -11.15 -18.80 9.33
N LYS A 53 -12.20 -18.57 8.54
CA LYS A 53 -12.16 -18.80 7.08
C LYS A 53 -11.25 -17.80 6.36
N ALA A 54 -11.26 -16.54 6.78
CA ALA A 54 -10.41 -15.50 6.24
C ALA A 54 -8.93 -15.72 6.54
N SER A 55 -8.59 -16.25 7.73
CA SER A 55 -7.20 -16.51 8.14
C SER A 55 -6.42 -17.37 7.14
N ALA A 56 -7.07 -18.39 6.56
CA ALA A 56 -6.45 -19.23 5.52
C ALA A 56 -6.11 -18.43 4.25
N LYS A 57 -6.93 -17.44 3.90
CA LYS A 57 -6.71 -16.51 2.78
C LYS A 57 -5.72 -15.40 3.15
N GLY A 58 -5.62 -15.04 4.43
CA GLY A 58 -4.66 -14.06 4.96
C GLY A 58 -3.20 -14.47 4.69
N GLN A 59 -2.86 -15.75 4.85
CA GLN A 59 -1.51 -16.24 4.53
C GLN A 59 -1.16 -16.08 3.05
N LEU A 60 -2.11 -16.36 2.15
CA LEU A 60 -1.94 -16.14 0.71
C LEU A 60 -1.77 -14.66 0.39
N ALA A 61 -2.60 -13.79 0.97
CA ALA A 61 -2.50 -12.34 0.80
C ALA A 61 -1.16 -11.79 1.29
N LEU A 62 -0.65 -12.29 2.42
CA LEU A 62 0.67 -11.93 2.94
C LEU A 62 1.81 -12.39 2.01
N SER A 63 1.72 -13.61 1.45
CA SER A 63 2.67 -14.10 0.46
C SER A 63 2.68 -13.22 -0.79
N ASN A 64 1.51 -12.83 -1.28
CA ASN A 64 1.35 -11.91 -2.41
C ASN A 64 1.97 -10.54 -2.12
N LEU A 65 1.78 -10.00 -0.92
CA LEU A 65 2.39 -8.74 -0.49
C LEU A 65 3.92 -8.82 -0.51
N HIS A 66 4.50 -9.88 0.06
CA HIS A 66 5.94 -10.11 0.04
C HIS A 66 6.50 -10.22 -1.39
N ALA A 67 5.82 -10.97 -2.26
CA ALA A 67 6.24 -11.15 -3.65
C ALA A 67 6.19 -9.81 -4.42
N LEU A 68 5.14 -9.03 -4.21
CA LEU A 68 5.00 -7.70 -4.79
C LEU A 68 6.11 -6.76 -4.33
N VAL A 69 6.29 -6.61 -3.01
CA VAL A 69 7.31 -5.71 -2.44
C VAL A 69 8.72 -6.13 -2.87
N SER A 70 9.03 -7.42 -2.87
CA SER A 70 10.32 -7.92 -3.36
C SER A 70 10.58 -7.54 -4.82
N THR A 71 9.56 -7.72 -5.67
CA THR A 71 9.63 -7.36 -7.10
C THR A 71 9.85 -5.85 -7.29
N LEU A 72 9.10 -5.02 -6.55
CA LEU A 72 9.18 -3.58 -6.65
C LEU A 72 10.49 -3.04 -6.08
N ASN A 73 10.96 -3.55 -4.93
CA ASN A 73 12.26 -3.20 -4.34
C ASN A 73 13.41 -3.51 -5.31
N ALA A 74 13.34 -4.63 -6.04
CA ALA A 74 14.34 -4.95 -7.06
C ALA A 74 14.35 -3.97 -8.25
N SER A 75 13.27 -3.20 -8.44
CA SER A 75 13.14 -2.16 -9.48
C SER A 75 13.56 -0.77 -9.01
N LEU A 76 13.50 -0.50 -7.70
CA LEU A 76 13.98 0.76 -7.11
C LEU A 76 15.51 0.89 -7.32
N GLY A 77 15.98 2.12 -7.51
CA GLY A 77 17.41 2.41 -7.74
C GLY A 77 17.94 2.06 -9.13
N ARG A 78 17.15 1.40 -10.00
CA ARG A 78 17.56 1.18 -11.39
C ARG A 78 17.55 2.50 -12.15
N LYS A 79 18.62 2.74 -12.92
CA LYS A 79 18.68 3.89 -13.82
C LYS A 79 17.55 3.77 -14.85
N SER A 80 16.67 4.75 -14.86
CA SER A 80 15.64 4.90 -15.88
C SER A 80 15.99 6.04 -16.82
N ASN A 81 15.69 5.85 -18.11
CA ASN A 81 15.73 6.91 -19.11
C ASN A 81 14.44 7.73 -19.15
N ASP A 82 13.43 7.35 -18.35
CA ASP A 82 12.17 8.08 -18.24
C ASP A 82 12.40 9.49 -17.70
N ASP A 83 11.54 10.42 -18.12
CA ASP A 83 11.45 11.74 -17.47
C ASP A 83 11.20 11.57 -15.96
N THR A 84 11.76 12.48 -15.17
CA THR A 84 11.53 12.59 -13.73
C THR A 84 10.03 12.62 -13.38
N VAL A 85 9.17 13.25 -14.19
CA VAL A 85 7.72 13.24 -13.95
C VAL A 85 7.15 11.81 -14.01
N LEU A 86 7.46 11.08 -15.08
CA LEU A 86 7.02 9.69 -15.26
C LEU A 86 7.57 8.76 -14.16
N GLN A 87 8.77 9.04 -13.66
CA GLN A 87 9.34 8.29 -12.54
C GLN A 87 8.55 8.51 -11.25
N TYR A 88 8.13 9.74 -10.95
CA TYR A 88 7.28 10.01 -9.79
C TYR A 88 5.88 9.39 -9.92
N GLU A 89 5.26 9.47 -11.09
CA GLU A 89 3.95 8.84 -11.34
C GLU A 89 4.01 7.32 -11.18
N ARG A 90 5.08 6.68 -11.67
CA ARG A 90 5.31 5.24 -11.46
C ARG A 90 5.42 4.91 -9.98
N LEU A 91 6.21 5.68 -9.23
CA LEU A 91 6.39 5.49 -7.79
C LEU A 91 5.06 5.65 -7.03
N ASP A 92 4.23 6.64 -7.38
CA ASP A 92 2.89 6.81 -6.81
C ASP A 92 1.97 5.62 -7.09
N SER A 93 1.97 5.13 -8.34
CA SER A 93 1.16 3.96 -8.73
C SER A 93 1.62 2.70 -7.99
N GLN A 94 2.93 2.51 -7.84
CA GLN A 94 3.50 1.38 -7.13
C GLN A 94 3.13 1.43 -5.64
N LEU A 95 3.28 2.59 -5.00
CA LEU A 95 2.90 2.79 -3.59
C LEU A 95 1.42 2.49 -3.34
N ARG A 96 0.52 2.97 -4.20
CA ARG A 96 -0.92 2.65 -4.11
C ARG A 96 -1.19 1.15 -4.21
N THR A 97 -0.49 0.47 -5.11
CA THR A 97 -0.63 -0.99 -5.30
C THR A 97 -0.18 -1.75 -4.05
N VAL A 98 0.95 -1.36 -3.45
CA VAL A 98 1.45 -1.95 -2.20
C VAL A 98 0.50 -1.68 -1.04
N ILE A 99 -0.03 -0.47 -0.90
CA ILE A 99 -1.01 -0.13 0.16
C ILE A 99 -2.28 -0.98 0.04
N ASN A 100 -2.83 -1.15 -1.17
CA ASN A 100 -4.03 -1.97 -1.38
C ASN A 100 -3.78 -3.46 -1.06
N THR A 101 -2.60 -3.96 -1.44
CA THR A 101 -2.21 -5.36 -1.17
C THR A 101 -1.96 -5.56 0.34
N PHE A 102 -1.36 -4.56 0.99
CA PHE A 102 -1.19 -4.52 2.45
C PHE A 102 -2.54 -4.54 3.16
N TYR A 103 -3.49 -3.69 2.74
CA TYR A 103 -4.81 -3.63 3.32
C TYR A 103 -5.51 -4.99 3.28
N THR A 104 -5.47 -5.65 2.13
CA THR A 104 -6.04 -7.00 1.95
C THR A 104 -5.38 -8.01 2.89
N SER A 105 -4.03 -8.00 2.96
CA SER A 105 -3.27 -8.88 3.85
C SER A 105 -3.58 -8.64 5.32
N TYR A 106 -3.65 -7.37 5.73
CA TYR A 106 -3.93 -6.95 7.10
C TYR A 106 -5.35 -7.31 7.54
N ALA A 107 -6.34 -7.10 6.67
CA ALA A 107 -7.73 -7.37 6.98
C ALA A 107 -7.99 -8.87 7.18
N LEU A 108 -7.46 -9.70 6.30
CA LEU A 108 -7.70 -11.16 6.28
C LEU A 108 -6.85 -11.93 7.28
N SER A 109 -5.75 -11.34 7.75
CA SER A 109 -4.86 -12.00 8.70
C SER A 109 -5.31 -11.77 10.15
N PRO A 110 -5.15 -12.77 11.03
CA PRO A 110 -5.28 -12.58 12.47
C PRO A 110 -3.99 -11.99 13.06
N SER A 111 -4.08 -11.39 14.24
CA SER A 111 -2.89 -11.08 15.05
C SER A 111 -2.15 -12.39 15.40
N PRO A 112 -0.81 -12.50 15.24
CA PRO A 112 0.15 -11.43 14.96
C PRO A 112 0.55 -11.26 13.48
N ALA A 113 -0.01 -12.01 12.53
CA ALA A 113 0.36 -11.90 11.11
C ALA A 113 0.11 -10.49 10.51
N ASN A 114 -0.75 -9.70 11.16
CA ASN A 114 -0.95 -8.27 10.87
C ASN A 114 0.32 -7.45 11.10
N ALA A 115 1.13 -7.80 12.11
CA ALA A 115 2.41 -7.15 12.38
C ALA A 115 3.42 -7.45 11.26
N SER A 116 3.39 -8.66 10.68
CA SER A 116 4.22 -9.01 9.53
C SER A 116 3.84 -8.18 8.29
N SER A 117 2.55 -8.06 7.99
CA SER A 117 2.06 -7.24 6.87
C SER A 117 2.51 -5.77 7.02
N LEU A 118 2.43 -5.22 8.24
CA LEU A 118 2.86 -3.86 8.53
C LEU A 118 4.37 -3.69 8.37
N ALA A 119 5.17 -4.64 8.83
CA ALA A 119 6.62 -4.60 8.67
C ALA A 119 7.03 -4.54 7.19
N VAL A 120 6.36 -5.32 6.34
CA VAL A 120 6.60 -5.33 4.88
C VAL A 120 6.22 -4.00 4.23
N LEU A 121 5.11 -3.40 4.63
CA LEU A 121 4.72 -2.06 4.16
C LEU A 121 5.78 -1.02 4.55
N VAL A 122 6.21 -1.01 5.80
CA VAL A 122 7.21 -0.06 6.33
C VAL A 122 8.53 -0.19 5.58
N GLU A 123 9.00 -1.42 5.33
CA GLU A 123 10.20 -1.68 4.54
C GLU A 123 10.11 -1.06 3.13
N TYR A 124 8.99 -1.29 2.44
CA TYR A 124 8.79 -0.74 1.10
C TYR A 124 8.74 0.79 1.11
N VAL A 125 8.00 1.40 2.05
CA VAL A 125 7.87 2.86 2.16
C VAL A 125 9.22 3.52 2.41
N ASP A 126 10.09 2.93 3.25
CA ASP A 126 11.44 3.44 3.48
C ASP A 126 12.31 3.39 2.21
N ALA A 127 12.27 2.28 1.47
CA ALA A 127 13.00 2.14 0.22
C ALA A 127 12.51 3.12 -0.87
N GLU A 128 11.20 3.24 -1.01
CA GLU A 128 10.52 4.15 -1.94
C GLU A 128 10.87 5.62 -1.63
N PHE A 129 10.85 6.01 -0.36
CA PHE A 129 11.22 7.33 0.09
C PHE A 129 12.67 7.68 -0.27
N LYS A 130 13.61 6.75 -0.06
CA LYS A 130 15.02 6.92 -0.46
C LYS A 130 15.15 7.14 -1.97
N GLN A 131 14.37 6.41 -2.78
CA GLN A 131 14.34 6.60 -4.23
C GLN A 131 13.84 8.01 -4.61
N ARG A 132 12.75 8.49 -4.01
CA ARG A 132 12.24 9.86 -4.24
C ARG A 132 13.26 10.92 -3.87
N ALA A 133 13.94 10.74 -2.74
CA ALA A 133 14.99 11.65 -2.29
C ALA A 133 16.14 11.70 -3.30
N SER A 134 16.59 10.55 -3.79
CA SER A 134 17.62 10.46 -4.84
C SER A 134 17.20 11.21 -6.11
N LEU A 135 15.98 10.98 -6.61
CA LEU A 135 15.47 11.65 -7.80
C LEU A 135 15.42 13.17 -7.66
N ARG A 136 15.06 13.64 -6.45
CA ARG A 136 15.03 15.09 -6.17
C ARG A 136 16.43 15.69 -6.16
N VAL A 137 17.41 15.01 -5.58
CA VAL A 137 18.82 15.43 -5.61
C VAL A 137 19.35 15.46 -7.03
N ASP A 138 19.05 14.43 -7.84
CA ASP A 138 19.47 14.36 -9.24
C ASP A 138 18.86 15.49 -10.08
N SER A 139 17.57 15.79 -9.88
CA SER A 139 16.89 16.90 -10.54
C SER A 139 17.52 18.26 -10.17
N LEU A 140 17.80 18.50 -8.89
CA LEU A 140 18.50 19.70 -8.44
C LEU A 140 19.92 19.80 -9.02
N GLY A 141 20.63 18.68 -9.15
CA GLY A 141 21.93 18.61 -9.81
C GLY A 141 21.87 19.04 -11.27
N LYS A 142 20.86 18.56 -12.01
CA LYS A 142 20.62 18.94 -13.41
C LYS A 142 20.26 20.43 -13.54
N LEU A 143 19.38 20.96 -12.68
CA LEU A 143 19.02 22.38 -12.67
C LEU A 143 20.24 23.26 -12.38
N LYS A 144 21.08 22.87 -11.41
CA LYS A 144 22.32 23.57 -11.09
C LYS A 144 23.29 23.57 -12.27
N ALA A 145 23.43 22.45 -12.97
CA ALA A 145 24.33 22.33 -14.12
C ALA A 145 23.84 23.12 -15.34
N ALA A 146 22.52 23.27 -15.50
CA ALA A 146 21.90 24.03 -16.57
C ALA A 146 21.78 25.54 -16.26
N ALA A 147 22.07 25.97 -15.03
CA ALA A 147 21.94 27.36 -14.64
C ALA A 147 22.95 28.24 -15.39
N PRO A 148 22.54 29.40 -15.94
CA PRO A 148 23.46 30.34 -16.58
C PRO A 148 24.49 30.82 -15.55
N VAL A 149 25.75 30.92 -15.97
CA VAL A 149 26.84 31.42 -15.13
C VAL A 149 27.39 32.73 -15.68
N ASN A 150 27.77 33.64 -14.79
CA ASN A 150 28.38 34.92 -15.16
C ASN A 150 29.86 34.72 -15.55
N GLY A 151 30.53 35.81 -15.95
CA GLY A 151 31.96 35.79 -16.34
C GLY A 151 32.94 35.36 -15.25
N HIS A 152 32.48 35.18 -14.01
CA HIS A 152 33.25 34.68 -12.87
C HIS A 152 32.92 33.23 -12.49
N GLY A 153 32.02 32.56 -13.24
CA GLY A 153 31.63 31.17 -13.01
C GLY A 153 30.59 30.97 -11.90
N TYR A 154 29.99 32.04 -11.38
CA TYR A 154 28.89 31.95 -10.42
C TYR A 154 27.54 31.94 -11.14
N ILE A 155 26.53 31.30 -10.54
CA ILE A 155 25.15 31.31 -11.06
C ILE A 155 24.69 32.76 -11.23
N ASP A 156 24.34 33.11 -12.47
CA ASP A 156 23.89 34.44 -12.84
C ASP A 156 22.41 34.63 -12.45
N ARG A 157 22.19 35.38 -11.37
CA ARG A 157 20.84 35.67 -10.85
C ARG A 157 20.18 36.86 -11.55
N SER A 158 20.89 37.56 -12.43
CA SER A 158 20.35 38.73 -13.13
C SER A 158 19.32 38.37 -14.21
N VAL A 159 19.30 37.11 -14.65
CA VAL A 159 18.39 36.58 -15.70
C VAL A 159 16.96 36.32 -15.21
N HIS A 160 16.68 36.42 -13.90
CA HIS A 160 15.35 36.06 -13.32
C HIS A 160 14.61 37.25 -12.68
N LEU A 161 14.98 38.49 -13.01
CA LEU A 161 14.42 39.72 -12.41
C LEU A 161 13.59 40.57 -13.41
N GLU A 162 13.07 39.99 -14.49
CA GLU A 162 12.15 40.68 -15.42
C GLU A 162 10.68 40.28 -15.22
#